data_AF-A0A349W4V6-F1
#
_entry.id   AF-A0A349W4V6-F1
#
_cell.length_a   1.000
_cell.length_b   1.000
_cell.length_c   1.000
_cell.angle_alpha   90.00
_cell.angle_beta   90.00
_cell.angle_gamma   90.00
#
_symmetry.space_group_name_H-M   'P 1'
#
loop_
_entity.id
_entity.type
_entity.pdbx_description
1 polymer ?
#
loop_
_entity_poly.entity_id
_entity_poly.type
_entity_poly.pdbx_seq_one_letter_code
_entity_poly.pdbx_strand_id
1 'polypeptide(L)'
;MLQKTFAFTALLDKTANNTVIQMTKLIRVSIIVFQFLICFLKALKTTTILLTCIAVVSMFSLSAQTPRRDSGANGLITGQSDIVPLQVGHKVPEEFWTEEHLFYINGDTVRRNLQEYKGKLLVLDFWMIGCYTCFLHQKEINYYKQLYKDELTVVMVNGIKTKNNYSSIHRFLKNEWIQGLGLESFSSIIESSYLDQLLQPGGYPMYYWINKYGILQTVSYRNLLDSNYVAPFLDK
;
A
#
# COMPACT_ATOMS: atom_id res chain seq x y z
N MET A 1 71.28 42.56 -66.60
CA MET A 1 69.82 42.29 -66.54
C MET A 1 69.48 41.21 -65.51
N LEU A 2 70.24 40.11 -65.44
CA LEU A 2 70.02 38.99 -64.49
C LEU A 2 70.06 39.33 -62.98
N GLN A 3 70.88 40.28 -62.56
CA GLN A 3 71.07 40.58 -61.13
C GLN A 3 69.85 41.26 -60.48
N LYS A 4 69.05 42.01 -61.26
CA LYS A 4 67.81 42.65 -60.78
C LYS A 4 66.67 41.64 -60.64
N THR A 5 66.63 40.62 -61.51
CA THR A 5 65.60 39.58 -61.49
C THR A 5 65.75 38.69 -60.24
N PHE A 6 66.98 38.30 -59.88
CA PHE A 6 67.26 37.51 -58.67
C PHE A 6 66.90 38.24 -57.36
N ALA A 7 67.15 39.56 -57.30
CA ALA A 7 66.82 40.36 -56.12
C ALA A 7 65.30 40.50 -55.93
N PHE A 8 64.54 40.61 -57.03
CA PHE A 8 63.08 40.72 -56.99
C PHE A 8 62.41 39.42 -56.57
N THR A 9 62.88 38.27 -57.08
CA THR A 9 62.39 36.95 -56.65
C THR A 9 62.71 36.66 -55.18
N ALA A 10 63.89 37.03 -54.69
CA ALA A 10 64.26 36.85 -53.29
C ALA A 10 63.44 37.76 -52.34
N LEU A 11 63.10 38.98 -52.76
CA LEU A 11 62.26 39.89 -51.98
C LEU A 11 60.81 39.40 -51.90
N LEU A 12 60.26 38.89 -53.01
CA LEU A 12 58.92 38.30 -53.05
C LEU A 12 58.83 37.05 -52.17
N ASP A 13 59.83 36.15 -52.24
CA ASP A 13 59.88 34.93 -51.43
C ASP A 13 59.99 35.25 -49.92
N LYS A 14 60.81 36.22 -49.54
CA LYS A 14 60.91 36.68 -48.15
C LYS A 14 59.62 37.32 -47.63
N THR A 15 58.93 38.09 -48.47
CA THR A 15 57.67 38.75 -48.10
C THR A 15 56.54 37.74 -47.96
N ALA A 16 56.44 36.78 -48.89
CA ALA A 16 55.47 35.69 -48.86
C ALA A 16 55.71 34.75 -47.66
N ASN A 17 56.96 34.41 -47.37
CA ASN A 17 57.28 33.56 -46.22
C ASN A 17 56.92 34.26 -44.88
N ASN A 18 57.17 35.58 -44.78
CA ASN A 18 56.83 36.33 -43.57
C ASN A 18 55.30 36.45 -43.36
N THR A 19 54.52 36.67 -44.43
CA THR A 19 53.04 36.67 -44.33
C THR A 19 52.47 35.30 -44.01
N VAL A 20 53.01 34.21 -44.58
CA VAL A 20 52.61 32.84 -44.25
C VAL A 20 52.93 32.50 -42.79
N ILE A 21 54.10 32.90 -42.28
CA ILE A 21 54.46 32.72 -40.86
C ILE A 21 53.51 33.48 -39.94
N GLN A 22 53.15 34.73 -40.29
CA GLN A 22 52.19 35.52 -39.51
C GLN A 22 50.78 34.94 -39.52
N MET A 23 50.29 34.50 -40.68
CA MET A 23 49.00 33.81 -40.78
C MET A 23 48.99 32.51 -39.96
N THR A 24 50.07 31.73 -40.01
CA THR A 24 50.19 30.49 -39.24
C THR A 24 50.18 30.76 -37.72
N LYS A 25 50.83 31.84 -37.26
CA LYS A 25 50.78 32.26 -35.84
C LYS A 25 49.37 32.69 -35.43
N LEU A 26 48.69 33.50 -36.24
CA LEU A 26 47.31 33.93 -35.98
C LEU A 26 46.36 32.73 -35.88
N ILE A 27 46.44 31.79 -36.82
CA ILE A 27 45.62 30.57 -36.79
C ILE A 27 45.89 29.74 -35.53
N ARG A 28 47.15 29.57 -35.13
CA ARG A 28 47.50 28.85 -33.89
C ARG A 28 46.94 29.52 -32.65
N VAL A 29 47.03 30.86 -32.56
CA VAL A 29 46.46 31.61 -31.43
C VAL A 29 44.93 31.47 -31.41
N SER A 30 44.26 31.57 -32.55
CA SER A 30 42.80 31.39 -32.64
C SER A 30 42.36 29.99 -32.21
N ILE A 31 43.08 28.94 -32.58
CA ILE A 31 42.79 27.56 -32.15
C ILE A 31 42.93 27.43 -30.62
N ILE A 32 44.00 27.98 -30.05
CA ILE A 32 44.22 27.95 -28.59
C ILE A 32 43.08 28.66 -27.87
N VAL A 33 42.71 29.87 -28.29
CA VAL A 33 41.61 30.65 -27.69
C VAL A 33 40.29 29.89 -27.80
N PHE A 34 40.00 29.28 -28.95
CA PHE A 34 38.79 28.50 -29.15
C PHE A 34 38.74 27.26 -28.24
N GLN A 35 39.87 26.58 -28.07
CA GLN A 35 39.98 25.42 -27.18
C GLN A 35 39.81 25.82 -25.71
N PHE A 36 40.41 26.94 -25.27
CA PHE A 36 40.17 27.50 -23.95
C PHE A 36 38.70 27.88 -23.72
N LEU A 37 38.06 28.51 -24.71
CA LEU A 37 36.64 28.88 -24.63
C LEU A 37 35.75 27.63 -24.49
N ILE A 38 36.01 26.57 -25.25
CA ILE A 38 35.27 25.31 -25.12
C ILE A 38 35.48 24.67 -23.74
N CYS A 39 36.71 24.65 -23.24
CA CYS A 39 37.01 24.15 -21.89
C CYS A 39 36.27 24.95 -20.82
N PHE A 40 36.25 26.29 -20.94
CA PHE A 40 35.54 27.17 -20.02
C PHE A 40 34.01 26.94 -20.06
N LEU A 41 33.43 26.79 -21.25
CA LEU A 41 32.00 26.50 -21.41
C LEU A 41 31.61 25.12 -20.84
N LYS A 42 32.48 24.12 -20.97
CA LYS A 42 32.27 22.80 -20.34
C LYS A 42 32.32 22.89 -18.82
N ALA A 43 33.32 23.58 -18.26
CA ALA A 43 33.43 23.79 -16.82
C ALA A 43 32.20 24.52 -16.25
N LEU A 44 31.71 25.56 -16.94
CA LEU A 44 30.51 26.30 -16.54
C LEU A 44 29.28 25.39 -16.46
N LYS A 45 29.05 24.54 -17.48
CA LYS A 45 27.94 23.57 -17.48
C LYS A 45 28.04 22.57 -16.32
N THR A 46 29.24 22.04 -16.02
CA THR A 46 29.44 21.10 -14.92
C THR A 46 29.14 21.74 -13.56
N THR A 47 29.57 22.98 -13.34
CA THR A 47 29.29 23.71 -12.09
C THR A 47 27.80 24.02 -11.93
N THR A 48 27.12 24.43 -13.01
CA THR A 48 25.67 24.65 -12.98
C THR A 48 24.91 23.37 -12.65
N ILE A 49 25.29 22.23 -13.23
CA ILE A 49 24.68 20.92 -12.93
C ILE A 49 24.89 20.55 -11.46
N LEU A 50 26.11 20.70 -10.94
CA LEU A 50 26.42 20.39 -9.54
C LEU A 50 25.60 21.25 -8.57
N LEU A 51 25.50 22.55 -8.83
CA LEU A 51 24.69 23.47 -8.01
C LEU A 51 23.20 23.11 -8.07
N THR A 52 22.67 22.74 -9.25
CA THR A 52 21.28 22.27 -9.35
C THR A 52 21.04 20.96 -8.60
N CYS A 53 21.97 20.00 -8.66
CA CYS A 53 21.85 18.75 -7.90
C CYS A 53 21.86 18.98 -6.39
N ILE A 54 22.75 19.85 -5.90
CA ILE A 54 22.80 20.22 -4.47
C ILE A 54 21.50 20.91 -4.04
N ALA A 55 20.98 21.84 -4.84
CA ALA A 55 19.72 22.52 -4.56
C ALA A 55 18.55 21.52 -4.47
N VAL A 56 18.44 20.60 -5.43
CA VAL A 56 17.38 19.58 -5.47
C VAL A 56 17.48 18.64 -4.25
N VAL A 57 18.68 18.15 -3.90
CA VAL A 57 18.87 17.26 -2.73
C VAL A 57 18.56 17.98 -1.40
N SER A 58 18.89 19.27 -1.30
CA SER A 58 18.60 20.06 -0.10
C SER A 58 17.09 20.30 0.12
N MET A 59 16.30 20.43 -0.96
CA MET A 59 14.84 20.59 -0.86
C MET A 59 14.12 19.30 -0.43
N PHE A 60 14.64 18.13 -0.81
CA PHE A 60 14.05 16.84 -0.41
C PHE A 60 14.43 16.40 1.01
N SER A 61 15.54 16.89 1.55
CA SER A 61 16.02 16.47 2.88
C SER A 61 15.30 17.19 4.04
N LEU A 62 14.90 18.46 3.87
CA LEU A 62 14.14 19.19 4.92
C LEU A 62 12.64 18.85 4.95
N SER A 63 12.08 18.40 3.82
CA SER A 63 10.65 18.09 3.69
C SER A 63 10.26 16.73 4.26
N ALA A 64 11.24 15.89 4.62
CA ALA A 64 11.03 14.48 4.96
C ALA A 64 11.24 14.13 6.46
N GLN A 65 11.56 15.10 7.33
CA GLN A 65 11.91 14.81 8.74
C GLN A 65 11.18 15.65 9.79
N THR A 66 9.94 16.08 9.53
CA THR A 66 9.03 16.52 10.60
C THR A 66 7.67 15.84 10.43
N PRO A 67 7.16 15.12 11.45
CA PRO A 67 5.77 14.68 11.47
C PRO A 67 4.88 15.93 11.41
N ARG A 68 4.29 16.23 10.26
CA ARG A 68 3.30 17.32 10.13
C ARG A 68 2.03 16.89 10.85
N ARG A 69 1.90 17.27 12.13
CA ARG A 69 0.67 17.10 12.92
C ARG A 69 -0.45 18.09 12.56
N ASP A 70 -0.17 19.02 11.64
CA ASP A 70 -1.01 20.20 11.42
C ASP A 70 -1.51 20.28 9.97
N SER A 71 -1.56 19.13 9.28
CA SER A 71 -2.30 19.04 8.02
C SER A 71 -3.77 19.21 8.38
N GLY A 72 -4.35 20.38 8.08
CA GLY A 72 -5.77 20.71 8.26
C GLY A 72 -6.73 19.85 7.44
N ALA A 73 -6.48 18.54 7.33
CA ALA A 73 -7.39 17.50 6.88
C ALA A 73 -8.45 17.15 7.93
N ASN A 74 -8.60 17.96 8.99
CA ASN A 74 -9.78 17.96 9.86
C ASN A 74 -10.94 18.78 9.24
N GLY A 75 -10.96 18.91 7.91
CA GLY A 75 -12.07 19.47 7.16
C GLY A 75 -13.08 18.38 6.83
N LEU A 76 -14.28 18.51 7.40
CA LEU A 76 -15.46 17.61 7.37
C LEU A 76 -15.49 16.55 8.46
N ILE A 77 -15.53 17.02 9.72
CA ILE A 77 -16.23 16.33 10.80
C ILE A 77 -17.73 16.30 10.45
N THR A 78 -18.13 15.29 9.70
CA THR A 78 -19.50 14.77 9.74
C THR A 78 -19.38 13.31 10.21
N GLY A 79 -19.41 13.10 11.52
CA GLY A 79 -19.58 11.78 12.15
C GLY A 79 -18.33 10.90 12.24
N GLN A 80 -17.19 11.44 12.66
CA GLN A 80 -15.99 10.64 12.91
C GLN A 80 -16.06 10.04 14.32
N SER A 81 -16.27 8.73 14.37
CA SER A 81 -16.15 7.93 15.59
C SER A 81 -14.70 7.94 16.08
N ASP A 82 -14.51 8.00 17.40
CA ASP A 82 -13.18 7.96 18.05
C ASP A 82 -12.51 6.57 17.97
N ILE A 83 -12.99 5.68 17.09
CA ILE A 83 -12.49 4.31 16.96
C ILE A 83 -11.19 4.32 16.16
N VAL A 84 -10.08 4.11 16.86
CA VAL A 84 -8.76 3.93 16.25
C VAL A 84 -8.67 2.53 15.63
N PRO A 85 -8.30 2.40 14.35
CA PRO A 85 -8.14 1.10 13.72
C PRO A 85 -7.11 0.20 14.41
N LEU A 86 -7.48 -1.06 14.60
CA LEU A 86 -6.66 -2.06 15.25
C LEU A 86 -5.51 -2.52 14.33
N GLN A 87 -4.31 -2.60 14.88
CA GLN A 87 -3.12 -3.09 14.19
C GLN A 87 -2.76 -4.49 14.66
N VAL A 88 -2.11 -5.26 13.79
CA VAL A 88 -1.54 -6.56 14.16
C VAL A 88 -0.54 -6.39 15.31
N GLY A 89 -0.61 -7.27 16.30
CA GLY A 89 0.18 -7.22 17.54
C GLY A 89 -0.49 -6.43 18.66
N HIS A 90 -1.55 -5.66 18.39
CA HIS A 90 -2.28 -4.93 19.43
C HIS A 90 -3.44 -5.75 20.00
N LYS A 91 -3.74 -5.46 21.27
CA LYS A 91 -4.91 -6.02 21.97
C LYS A 91 -6.17 -5.28 21.53
N VAL A 92 -7.26 -6.01 21.30
CA VAL A 92 -8.58 -5.41 21.11
C VAL A 92 -8.96 -4.58 22.34
N PRO A 93 -9.65 -3.44 22.17
CA PRO A 93 -10.19 -2.68 23.30
C PRO A 93 -11.20 -3.51 24.08
N GLU A 94 -11.45 -3.21 25.37
CA GLU A 94 -12.41 -3.99 26.15
C GLU A 94 -13.84 -3.91 25.57
N GLU A 95 -14.19 -2.75 25.00
CA GLU A 95 -15.45 -2.52 24.30
C GLU A 95 -15.73 -3.53 23.18
N PHE A 96 -14.68 -4.06 22.53
CA PHE A 96 -14.82 -5.10 21.49
C PHE A 96 -15.60 -6.32 21.99
N TRP A 97 -15.44 -6.66 23.28
CA TRP A 97 -16.12 -7.80 23.86
C TRP A 97 -17.56 -7.48 24.26
N THR A 98 -17.82 -6.26 24.71
CA THR A 98 -19.08 -5.86 25.35
C THR A 98 -20.08 -5.22 24.40
N GLU A 99 -19.61 -4.64 23.29
CA GLU A 99 -20.47 -3.99 22.29
C GLU A 99 -21.49 -4.96 21.72
N GLU A 100 -22.75 -4.52 21.63
CA GLU A 100 -23.81 -5.36 21.07
C GLU A 100 -23.82 -5.29 19.54
N HIS A 101 -23.85 -6.47 18.94
CA HIS A 101 -23.95 -6.65 17.49
C HIS A 101 -25.28 -7.29 17.11
N LEU A 102 -25.80 -6.94 15.94
CA LEU A 102 -26.98 -7.58 15.37
C LEU A 102 -26.56 -8.90 14.73
N PHE A 103 -26.91 -10.01 15.35
CA PHE A 103 -26.73 -11.34 14.77
C PHE A 103 -27.95 -11.70 13.94
N TYR A 104 -27.71 -12.11 12.70
CA TYR A 104 -28.66 -12.86 11.90
C TYR A 104 -28.49 -14.35 12.22
N ILE A 105 -29.58 -15.05 12.50
CA ILE A 105 -29.60 -16.49 12.77
C ILE A 105 -30.77 -17.11 12.02
N ASN A 106 -30.50 -17.80 10.91
CA ASN A 106 -31.50 -18.53 10.12
C ASN A 106 -32.77 -17.74 9.72
N GLY A 107 -32.71 -16.42 9.63
CA GLY A 107 -33.85 -15.56 9.30
C GLY A 107 -34.36 -14.74 10.47
N ASP A 108 -33.96 -15.05 11.69
CA ASP A 108 -34.23 -14.20 12.85
C ASP A 108 -33.06 -13.28 13.14
N THR A 109 -33.31 -12.31 14.02
CA THR A 109 -32.26 -11.42 14.52
C THR A 109 -32.25 -11.34 16.03
N VAL A 110 -31.05 -11.22 16.61
CA VAL A 110 -30.85 -11.04 18.04
C VAL A 110 -29.64 -10.14 18.29
N ARG A 111 -29.71 -9.30 19.33
CA ARG A 111 -28.54 -8.53 19.79
C ARG A 111 -27.77 -9.33 20.83
N ARG A 112 -26.46 -9.48 20.61
CA ARG A 112 -25.52 -10.15 21.51
C ARG A 112 -24.15 -9.49 21.38
N ASN A 113 -23.30 -9.67 22.38
CA ASN A 113 -21.90 -9.23 22.33
C ASN A 113 -20.95 -10.41 22.09
N LEU A 114 -19.63 -10.17 22.11
CA LEU A 114 -18.61 -11.19 21.86
C LEU A 114 -18.01 -11.78 23.15
N GLN A 115 -18.55 -11.46 24.34
CA GLN A 115 -17.95 -11.87 25.62
C GLN A 115 -17.78 -13.38 25.76
N GLU A 116 -18.73 -14.16 25.24
CA GLU A 116 -18.68 -15.63 25.29
C GLU A 116 -17.48 -16.24 24.55
N TYR A 117 -16.85 -15.48 23.63
CA TYR A 117 -15.68 -15.93 22.86
C TYR A 117 -14.35 -15.49 23.47
N LYS A 118 -14.37 -14.70 24.55
CA LYS A 118 -13.16 -14.25 25.23
C LYS A 118 -12.40 -15.45 25.80
N GLY A 119 -11.09 -15.51 25.57
CA GLY A 119 -10.26 -16.64 26.02
C GLY A 119 -10.12 -17.78 25.01
N LYS A 120 -10.80 -17.71 23.85
CA LYS A 120 -10.60 -18.61 22.71
C LYS A 120 -9.81 -17.93 21.59
N LEU A 121 -9.29 -18.71 20.65
CA LEU A 121 -8.90 -18.21 19.34
C LEU A 121 -10.17 -17.81 18.59
N LEU A 122 -10.34 -16.52 18.34
CA LEU A 122 -11.48 -15.95 17.62
C LEU A 122 -11.03 -15.54 16.21
N VAL A 123 -11.72 -16.06 15.18
CA VAL A 123 -11.56 -15.62 13.80
C VAL A 123 -12.82 -14.88 13.37
N LEU A 124 -12.68 -13.61 12.98
CA LEU A 124 -13.75 -12.86 12.35
C LEU A 124 -13.63 -12.99 10.84
N ASP A 125 -14.58 -13.68 10.22
CA ASP A 125 -14.66 -13.95 8.77
C ASP A 125 -15.56 -12.91 8.10
N PHE A 126 -14.95 -11.85 7.59
CA PHE A 126 -15.67 -10.78 6.90
C PHE A 126 -16.11 -11.23 5.52
N TRP A 127 -17.40 -11.03 5.21
CA TRP A 127 -18.00 -11.42 3.93
C TRP A 127 -18.96 -10.35 3.38
N MET A 128 -19.35 -10.51 2.12
CA MET A 128 -20.40 -9.71 1.47
C MET A 128 -21.25 -10.56 0.52
N ILE A 129 -22.48 -10.10 0.22
CA ILE A 129 -23.30 -10.66 -0.86
C ILE A 129 -22.50 -10.64 -2.16
N GLY A 130 -22.50 -11.76 -2.89
CA GLY A 130 -21.76 -11.93 -4.13
C GLY A 130 -20.31 -12.40 -3.95
N CYS A 131 -19.80 -12.49 -2.72
CA CYS A 131 -18.53 -13.16 -2.44
C CYS A 131 -18.71 -14.69 -2.48
N TYR A 132 -18.54 -15.30 -3.65
CA TYR A 132 -18.69 -16.75 -3.83
C TYR A 132 -17.74 -17.57 -2.95
N THR A 133 -16.48 -17.16 -2.89
CA THR A 133 -15.43 -17.84 -2.11
C THR A 133 -15.68 -17.79 -0.61
N CYS A 134 -16.28 -16.72 -0.09
CA CYS A 134 -16.65 -16.61 1.33
C CYS A 134 -17.53 -17.79 1.80
N PHE A 135 -18.46 -18.22 0.95
CA PHE A 135 -19.39 -19.31 1.26
C PHE A 135 -18.81 -20.69 0.95
N LEU A 136 -17.96 -20.83 -0.07
CA LEU A 136 -17.25 -22.08 -0.32
C LEU A 136 -16.34 -22.50 0.84
N HIS A 137 -15.68 -21.53 1.49
CA HIS A 137 -14.78 -21.81 2.62
C HIS A 137 -15.53 -22.34 3.86
N GLN A 138 -16.85 -22.10 3.97
CA GLN A 138 -17.61 -22.43 5.18
C GLN A 138 -17.63 -23.92 5.49
N LYS A 139 -17.53 -24.81 4.49
CA LYS A 139 -17.49 -26.26 4.74
C LYS A 139 -16.27 -26.65 5.57
N GLU A 140 -15.07 -26.22 5.15
CA GLU A 140 -13.82 -26.48 5.86
C GLU A 140 -13.78 -25.74 7.20
N ILE A 141 -14.18 -24.45 7.22
CA ILE A 141 -14.26 -23.67 8.45
C ILE A 141 -15.16 -24.36 9.49
N ASN A 142 -16.31 -24.89 9.09
CA ASN A 142 -17.22 -25.61 9.99
C ASN A 142 -16.62 -26.93 10.50
N TYR A 143 -15.85 -27.64 9.67
CA TYR A 143 -15.09 -28.80 10.13
C TYR A 143 -14.10 -28.43 11.25
N TYR A 144 -13.30 -27.38 11.06
CA TYR A 144 -12.34 -26.93 12.08
C TYR A 144 -13.04 -26.38 13.34
N LYS A 145 -14.16 -25.66 13.21
CA LYS A 145 -14.98 -25.21 14.35
C LYS A 145 -15.47 -26.38 15.19
N GLN A 146 -15.84 -27.50 14.56
CA GLN A 146 -16.28 -28.69 15.28
C GLN A 146 -15.11 -29.41 15.93
N LEU A 147 -13.99 -29.55 15.20
CA LEU A 147 -12.78 -30.23 15.68
C LEU A 147 -12.17 -29.53 16.90
N TYR A 148 -12.13 -28.20 16.90
CA TYR A 148 -11.53 -27.37 17.96
C TYR A 148 -12.56 -26.54 18.72
N LYS A 149 -13.80 -27.03 18.91
CA LYS A 149 -14.93 -26.25 19.49
C LYS A 149 -14.63 -25.56 20.84
N ASP A 150 -13.73 -26.14 21.63
CA ASP A 150 -13.36 -25.64 22.95
C ASP A 150 -12.30 -24.52 22.89
N GLU A 151 -11.57 -24.43 21.77
CA GLU A 151 -10.41 -23.53 21.59
C GLU A 151 -10.59 -22.50 20.47
N LEU A 152 -11.40 -22.83 19.45
CA LEU A 152 -11.64 -22.03 18.26
C LEU A 152 -13.09 -21.54 18.22
N THR A 153 -13.27 -20.30 17.82
CA THR A 153 -14.54 -19.75 17.38
C THR A 153 -14.34 -18.98 16.09
N VAL A 154 -15.25 -19.18 15.13
CA VAL A 154 -15.28 -18.39 13.90
C VAL A 154 -16.66 -17.75 13.76
N VAL A 155 -16.66 -16.43 13.64
CA VAL A 155 -17.87 -15.60 13.52
C VAL A 155 -17.84 -14.92 12.16
N MET A 156 -18.85 -15.17 11.34
CA MET A 156 -19.01 -14.43 10.10
C MET A 156 -19.46 -12.99 10.40
N VAL A 157 -18.92 -12.02 9.66
CA VAL A 157 -19.21 -10.60 9.85
C VAL A 157 -19.53 -9.95 8.50
N ASN A 158 -20.68 -9.29 8.42
CA ASN A 158 -21.05 -8.43 7.31
C ASN A 158 -21.22 -7.01 7.85
N GLY A 159 -20.31 -6.12 7.47
CA GLY A 159 -20.29 -4.74 7.96
C GLY A 159 -21.16 -3.80 7.13
N ILE A 160 -21.43 -2.60 7.66
CA ILE A 160 -22.18 -1.54 6.96
C ILE A 160 -21.53 -1.11 5.65
N LYS A 161 -20.19 -1.24 5.51
CA LYS A 161 -19.42 -0.89 4.31
C LYS A 161 -19.85 -1.71 3.09
N THR A 162 -20.39 -2.92 3.30
CA THR A 162 -20.92 -3.77 2.21
C THR A 162 -22.20 -3.20 1.59
N LYS A 163 -22.89 -2.28 2.29
CA LYS A 163 -24.26 -1.82 2.00
C LYS A 163 -25.29 -2.94 1.95
N ASN A 164 -24.94 -4.12 2.46
CA ASN A 164 -25.90 -5.21 2.65
C ASN A 164 -26.70 -4.91 3.91
N ASN A 165 -27.99 -5.22 3.85
CA ASN A 165 -28.90 -5.14 4.98
C ASN A 165 -29.61 -6.47 5.19
N TYR A 166 -30.32 -6.59 6.31
CA TYR A 166 -31.11 -7.77 6.65
C TYR A 166 -31.91 -8.32 5.46
N SER A 167 -32.71 -7.49 4.76
CA SER A 167 -33.57 -7.94 3.67
C SER A 167 -32.78 -8.50 2.48
N SER A 168 -31.67 -7.84 2.12
CA SER A 168 -30.80 -8.29 1.04
C SER A 168 -30.08 -9.60 1.40
N ILE A 169 -29.61 -9.73 2.64
CA ILE A 169 -28.93 -10.92 3.16
C ILE A 169 -29.91 -12.09 3.22
N HIS A 170 -31.08 -11.88 3.81
CA HIS A 170 -32.12 -12.90 3.91
C HIS A 170 -32.56 -13.41 2.54
N ARG A 171 -32.70 -12.53 1.54
CA ARG A 171 -33.00 -12.92 0.16
C ARG A 171 -31.85 -13.70 -0.48
N PHE A 172 -30.62 -13.24 -0.30
CA PHE A 172 -29.43 -13.89 -0.86
C PHE A 172 -29.27 -15.31 -0.31
N LEU A 173 -29.44 -15.51 0.99
CA LEU A 173 -29.31 -16.81 1.63
C LEU A 173 -30.36 -17.82 1.15
N LYS A 174 -31.51 -17.37 0.64
CA LYS A 174 -32.57 -18.22 0.05
C LYS A 174 -32.29 -18.63 -1.40
N ASN A 175 -31.21 -18.16 -2.02
CA ASN A 175 -30.84 -18.56 -3.38
C ASN A 175 -30.48 -20.05 -3.45
N GLU A 176 -30.89 -20.74 -4.53
CA GLU A 176 -30.64 -22.17 -4.75
C GLU A 176 -29.17 -22.55 -4.68
N TRP A 177 -28.26 -21.72 -5.20
CA TRP A 177 -26.83 -21.97 -5.13
C TRP A 177 -26.33 -21.98 -3.68
N ILE A 178 -26.78 -21.01 -2.86
CA ILE A 178 -26.40 -20.95 -1.44
C ILE A 178 -26.97 -22.13 -0.67
N GLN A 179 -28.25 -22.45 -0.90
CA GLN A 179 -28.90 -23.61 -0.27
C GLN A 179 -28.21 -24.93 -0.68
N GLY A 180 -27.75 -25.02 -1.93
CA GLY A 180 -27.01 -26.16 -2.46
C GLY A 180 -25.63 -26.38 -1.82
N LEU A 181 -25.10 -25.42 -1.05
CA LEU A 181 -23.85 -25.59 -0.30
C LEU A 181 -24.02 -26.45 0.96
N GLY A 182 -25.26 -26.74 1.38
CA GLY A 182 -25.51 -27.59 2.54
C GLY A 182 -25.08 -26.97 3.87
N LEU A 183 -25.15 -25.65 4.01
CA LEU A 183 -24.92 -24.97 5.27
C LEU A 183 -26.13 -25.20 6.19
N GLU A 184 -26.04 -26.20 7.08
CA GLU A 184 -27.14 -26.63 7.97
C GLU A 184 -27.73 -25.48 8.81
N SER A 185 -26.88 -24.55 9.23
CA SER A 185 -27.29 -23.31 9.90
C SER A 185 -26.37 -22.16 9.50
N PHE A 186 -26.96 -20.97 9.32
CA PHE A 186 -26.22 -19.76 9.01
C PHE A 186 -26.38 -18.74 10.14
N SER A 187 -25.24 -18.31 10.68
CA SER A 187 -25.16 -17.21 11.65
C SER A 187 -24.05 -16.24 11.27
N SER A 188 -24.37 -14.95 11.33
CA SER A 188 -23.43 -13.87 11.04
C SER A 188 -23.81 -12.64 11.84
N ILE A 189 -22.82 -11.87 12.27
CA ILE A 189 -23.03 -10.46 12.58
C ILE A 189 -23.35 -9.75 11.26
N ILE A 190 -24.37 -8.91 11.26
CA ILE A 190 -24.76 -8.09 10.11
C ILE A 190 -24.80 -6.62 10.48
N GLU A 191 -24.59 -5.75 9.50
CA GLU A 191 -24.68 -4.29 9.63
C GLU A 191 -23.79 -3.72 10.77
N SER A 192 -22.64 -4.34 11.04
CA SER A 192 -21.74 -3.86 12.09
C SER A 192 -20.94 -2.63 11.61
N SER A 193 -21.17 -1.49 12.27
CA SER A 193 -20.38 -0.26 12.07
C SER A 193 -19.08 -0.29 12.87
N TYR A 194 -19.14 -0.76 14.11
CA TYR A 194 -18.01 -0.85 15.03
C TYR A 194 -16.87 -1.70 14.47
N LEU A 195 -17.17 -2.93 14.04
CA LEU A 195 -16.14 -3.84 13.50
C LEU A 195 -15.55 -3.34 12.18
N ASP A 196 -16.34 -2.65 11.35
CA ASP A 196 -15.87 -2.03 10.10
C ASP A 196 -14.88 -0.89 10.32
N GLN A 197 -15.06 -0.12 11.39
CA GLN A 197 -14.20 1.00 11.75
C GLN A 197 -12.94 0.49 12.46
N LEU A 198 -13.10 -0.46 13.39
CA LEU A 198 -12.00 -1.04 14.14
C LEU A 198 -11.07 -1.87 13.25
N LEU A 199 -11.61 -2.74 12.38
CA LEU A 199 -10.81 -3.73 11.65
C LEU A 199 -10.54 -3.33 10.19
N GLN A 200 -11.34 -2.43 9.63
CA GLN A 200 -11.19 -1.89 8.27
C GLN A 200 -10.97 -2.97 7.18
N PRO A 201 -11.95 -3.87 6.94
CA PRO A 201 -11.85 -4.86 5.87
C PRO A 201 -11.62 -4.18 4.51
N GLY A 202 -10.49 -4.52 3.87
CA GLY A 202 -10.10 -4.01 2.55
C GLY A 202 -10.68 -4.80 1.37
N GLY A 203 -11.36 -5.91 1.64
CA GLY A 203 -11.97 -6.80 0.64
C GLY A 203 -12.66 -7.98 1.32
N TYR A 204 -13.16 -8.93 0.53
CA TYR A 204 -13.89 -10.09 1.04
C TYR A 204 -13.51 -11.36 0.23
N PRO A 205 -13.25 -12.52 0.89
CA PRO A 205 -13.22 -12.68 2.33
C PRO A 205 -12.00 -11.99 2.96
N MET A 206 -12.13 -11.62 4.24
CA MET A 206 -11.04 -11.14 5.08
C MET A 206 -11.16 -11.74 6.47
N TYR A 207 -10.11 -12.41 6.93
CA TYR A 207 -10.07 -13.11 8.21
C TYR A 207 -9.20 -12.35 9.19
N TYR A 208 -9.75 -12.02 10.37
CA TYR A 208 -9.01 -11.39 11.46
C TYR A 208 -8.85 -12.37 12.61
N TRP A 209 -7.61 -12.71 12.95
CA TRP A 209 -7.28 -13.75 13.90
C TRP A 209 -6.89 -13.14 15.24
N ILE A 210 -7.74 -13.31 16.25
CA ILE A 210 -7.57 -12.75 17.59
C ILE A 210 -7.32 -13.90 18.56
N ASN A 211 -6.16 -13.92 19.23
CA ASN A 211 -5.83 -15.02 20.13
C ASN A 211 -6.60 -14.96 21.46
N LYS A 212 -6.41 -15.98 22.30
CA LYS A 212 -7.01 -16.08 23.64
C LYS A 212 -6.73 -14.91 24.58
N TYR A 213 -5.69 -14.12 24.32
CA TYR A 213 -5.35 -12.92 25.10
C TYR A 213 -5.98 -11.64 24.53
N GLY A 214 -6.75 -11.75 23.45
CA GLY A 214 -7.37 -10.63 22.75
C GLY A 214 -6.42 -9.89 21.81
N ILE A 215 -5.30 -10.47 21.40
CA ILE A 215 -4.34 -9.82 20.49
C ILE A 215 -4.64 -10.22 19.04
N LEU A 216 -4.75 -9.22 18.15
CA LEU A 216 -4.84 -9.45 16.71
C LEU A 216 -3.50 -9.99 16.20
N GLN A 217 -3.43 -11.29 15.88
CA GLN A 217 -2.20 -11.96 15.47
C GLN A 217 -1.90 -11.81 13.99
N THR A 218 -2.92 -11.89 13.14
CA THR A 218 -2.76 -11.80 11.70
C THR A 218 -4.08 -11.45 11.01
N VAL A 219 -3.96 -10.98 9.78
CA VAL A 219 -5.08 -10.72 8.87
C VAL A 219 -4.78 -11.43 7.55
N SER A 220 -5.75 -12.16 7.00
CA SER A 220 -5.55 -12.91 5.77
C SER A 220 -6.74 -12.79 4.81
N TYR A 221 -6.46 -12.81 3.51
CA TYR A 221 -7.48 -13.04 2.47
C TYR A 221 -7.74 -14.54 2.24
N ARG A 222 -6.76 -15.38 2.58
CA ARG A 222 -6.85 -16.84 2.43
C ARG A 222 -7.50 -17.43 3.67
N ASN A 223 -8.38 -18.40 3.46
CA ASN A 223 -8.83 -19.29 4.52
C ASN A 223 -7.66 -20.17 4.96
N LEU A 224 -7.22 -20.02 6.22
CA LEU A 224 -6.18 -20.86 6.83
C LEU A 224 -6.76 -22.03 7.64
N LEU A 225 -8.09 -22.12 7.74
CA LEU A 225 -8.84 -23.29 8.23
C LEU A 225 -9.27 -24.14 7.04
N ASP A 226 -8.28 -24.70 6.34
CA ASP A 226 -8.45 -25.52 5.16
C ASP A 226 -7.50 -26.71 5.27
N SER A 227 -7.98 -27.90 4.94
CA SER A 227 -7.24 -29.17 5.04
C SER A 227 -5.93 -29.22 4.23
N ASN A 228 -5.72 -28.32 3.28
CA ASN A 228 -4.46 -28.19 2.56
C ASN A 228 -3.37 -27.42 3.34
N TYR A 229 -3.71 -26.81 4.48
CA TYR A 229 -2.78 -26.11 5.34
C TYR A 229 -2.70 -26.72 6.74
N VAL A 230 -1.63 -26.40 7.45
CA VAL A 230 -1.59 -26.58 8.90
C VAL A 230 -2.30 -25.38 9.52
N ALA A 231 -3.44 -25.61 10.16
CA ALA A 231 -4.21 -24.55 10.80
C ALA A 231 -3.33 -23.80 11.83
N PRO A 232 -3.13 -22.49 11.67
CA PRO A 232 -2.22 -21.74 12.52
C PRO A 232 -2.85 -21.51 13.90
N PHE A 233 -2.00 -21.39 14.92
CA PHE A 233 -2.37 -21.02 16.29
C PHE A 233 -3.28 -22.01 17.03
N LEU A 234 -3.50 -23.19 16.46
CA LEU A 234 -4.15 -24.32 17.11
C LEU A 234 -3.07 -25.36 17.41
N ASP A 235 -3.05 -25.81 18.67
CA ASP A 235 -2.18 -26.90 19.08
C ASP A 235 -2.75 -28.23 18.53
N LYS A 236 -1.87 -29.20 18.24
CA LYS A 236 -2.24 -30.52 17.71
C LYS A 236 -2.68 -31.48 18.81
#